data_AF-A0A2G5WUJ7-F1
#
_entry.id   AF-A0A2G5WUJ7-F1
#
_cell.length_a   1.000
_cell.length_b   1.000
_cell.length_c   1.000
_cell.angle_alpha   90.00
_cell.angle_beta   90.00
_cell.angle_gamma   90.00
#
_symmetry.space_group_name_H-M   'P 1'
#
loop_
_entity.id
_entity.type
_entity.pdbx_description
1 polymer ?
#
loop_
_entity_poly.entity_id
_entity_poly.type
_entity_poly.pdbx_seq_one_letter_code
_entity_poly.pdbx_strand_id
1 'polypeptide(L)'
;MVILFWPFMLASIIFSIVSLIKKKPLFLVISFLLIIPFSIYLAATPILRWWGIILPFFYLGSALSLKKNIMWLSVLLIVPVIIMIGWIGYFVITQ
;
A
#
# COMPACT_ATOMS: atom_id res chain seq x y z
N MET A 1 18.76 -8.38 0.09
CA MET A 1 17.28 -8.52 0.04
C MET A 1 16.54 -7.26 0.52
N VAL A 2 17.08 -6.42 1.42
CA VAL A 2 16.38 -5.22 1.96
C VAL A 2 16.33 -4.02 1.00
N ILE A 3 17.24 -3.94 0.02
CA ILE A 3 17.36 -2.77 -0.88
C ILE A 3 16.18 -2.61 -1.85
N LEU A 4 15.55 -3.71 -2.30
CA LEU A 4 14.42 -3.64 -3.24
C LEU A 4 13.08 -3.38 -2.55
N PHE A 5 13.00 -3.59 -1.24
CA PHE A 5 11.80 -3.40 -0.44
C PHE A 5 11.36 -1.93 -0.41
N TRP A 6 12.29 -1.02 -0.14
CA TRP A 6 12.00 0.41 -0.03
C TRP A 6 11.54 1.05 -1.35
N PRO A 7 12.23 0.85 -2.48
CA PRO A 7 11.80 1.38 -3.77
C PRO A 7 10.42 0.86 -4.17
N PHE A 8 10.12 -0.42 -3.98
CA PHE A 8 8.80 -0.96 -4.32
C PHE A 8 7.70 -0.43 -3.42
N MET A 9 7.97 -0.29 -2.11
CA MET A 9 7.03 0.33 -1.17
C MET A 9 6.72 1.78 -1.57
N LEU A 10 7.75 2.60 -1.81
CA LEU A 10 7.58 4.00 -2.23
C LEU A 10 6.89 4.10 -3.59
N ALA A 11 7.28 3.28 -4.55
CA ALA A 11 6.65 3.23 -5.87
C ALA A 11 5.16 2.84 -5.75
N SER A 12 4.79 1.91 -4.85
CA SER A 12 3.39 1.57 -4.61
C SER A 12 2.56 2.78 -4.16
N ILE A 13 3.11 3.62 -3.27
CA ILE A 13 2.43 4.84 -2.83
C ILE A 13 2.28 5.81 -4.01
N ILE A 14 3.35 6.04 -4.77
CA ILE A 14 3.33 6.93 -5.93
C ILE A 14 2.28 6.47 -6.94
N PHE A 15 2.25 5.17 -7.28
CA PHE A 15 1.25 4.60 -8.17
C PHE A 15 -0.16 4.74 -7.61
N SER A 16 -0.36 4.58 -6.30
CA SER A 16 -1.66 4.76 -5.67
C SER A 16 -2.17 6.20 -5.79
N ILE A 17 -1.31 7.20 -5.59
CA ILE A 17 -1.66 8.62 -5.75
C ILE A 17 -1.96 8.93 -7.22
N VAL A 18 -1.10 8.48 -8.13
CA VAL A 18 -1.30 8.65 -9.59
C VAL A 18 -2.62 8.01 -10.04
N SER A 19 -3.00 6.88 -9.45
CA SER A 19 -4.27 6.21 -9.75
C SER A 19 -5.49 7.07 -9.43
N LEU A 20 -5.46 7.76 -8.27
CA LEU A 20 -6.54 8.59 -7.79
C LEU A 20 -6.66 9.85 -8.65
N ILE A 21 -5.54 10.49 -8.95
CA ILE A 21 -5.49 11.69 -9.82
C ILE A 21 -5.97 11.35 -11.23
N LYS A 22 -5.46 10.28 -11.83
CA LYS A 22 -5.81 9.87 -13.21
C LYS A 22 -7.12 9.09 -13.29
N LYS A 23 -7.78 8.79 -12.16
CA LYS A 23 -8.95 7.90 -12.03
C LYS A 23 -8.76 6.55 -12.75
N LYS A 24 -7.53 6.03 -12.79
CA LYS A 24 -7.18 4.78 -13.49
C LYS A 24 -6.93 3.67 -12.45
N PRO A 25 -7.89 2.74 -12.23
CA PRO A 25 -7.77 1.71 -11.19
C PRO A 25 -6.63 0.71 -11.45
N LEU A 26 -6.15 0.62 -12.69
CA LEU A 26 -5.06 -0.26 -13.07
C LEU A 26 -3.75 0.05 -12.31
N PHE A 27 -3.52 1.33 -11.96
CA PHE A 27 -2.38 1.72 -11.13
C PHE A 27 -2.49 1.23 -9.67
N LEU A 28 -3.69 1.02 -9.14
CA LEU A 28 -3.88 0.43 -7.81
C LEU A 28 -3.59 -1.07 -7.82
N VAL A 29 -3.90 -1.76 -8.92
CA VAL A 29 -3.52 -3.17 -9.11
C VAL A 29 -2.00 -3.31 -9.20
N ILE A 30 -1.33 -2.40 -9.88
CA ILE A 30 0.14 -2.32 -9.88
C ILE A 30 0.65 -2.08 -8.46
N SER A 31 0.07 -1.12 -7.73
CA SER A 31 0.44 -0.83 -6.33
C SER A 31 0.28 -2.07 -5.42
N PHE A 32 -0.78 -2.85 -5.62
CA PHE A 32 -0.99 -4.15 -4.96
C PHE A 32 0.18 -5.10 -5.20
N LEU A 33 0.64 -5.26 -6.44
CA LEU A 33 1.76 -6.14 -6.75
C LEU A 33 3.08 -5.65 -6.12
N LEU A 34 3.33 -4.34 -6.17
CA LEU A 34 4.55 -3.75 -5.60
C LEU A 34 4.61 -3.85 -4.07
N ILE A 35 3.47 -3.86 -3.38
CA ILE A 35 3.45 -3.95 -1.91
C ILE A 35 3.57 -5.39 -1.41
N ILE A 36 3.48 -6.42 -2.25
CA ILE A 36 3.56 -7.84 -1.83
C ILE A 36 4.85 -8.16 -1.07
N PRO A 37 6.06 -7.80 -1.56
CA PRO A 37 7.30 -8.07 -0.83
C PRO A 37 7.30 -7.43 0.56
N PHE A 38 6.74 -6.22 0.65
CA PHE A 38 6.59 -5.48 1.91
C PHE A 38 5.62 -6.18 2.86
N SER A 39 4.45 -6.57 2.35
CA SER A 39 3.41 -7.30 3.07
C SER A 39 3.91 -8.62 3.64
N ILE A 40 4.67 -9.40 2.86
CA ILE A 40 5.26 -10.67 3.31
C ILE A 40 6.28 -10.44 4.44
N TYR A 41 7.14 -9.43 4.29
CA TYR A 41 8.10 -9.06 5.33
C TYR A 41 7.41 -8.68 6.64
N LEU A 42 6.35 -7.90 6.54
CA LEU A 42 5.56 -7.45 7.67
C LEU A 42 4.82 -8.63 8.33
N ALA A 43 4.32 -9.56 7.51
CA ALA A 43 3.63 -10.76 7.97
C ALA A 43 4.55 -11.74 8.73
N ALA A 44 5.86 -11.69 8.46
CA ALA A 44 6.86 -12.48 9.17
C ALA A 44 7.07 -12.00 10.63
N THR A 45 6.64 -10.78 10.96
CA THR A 45 6.69 -10.28 12.35
C THR A 45 5.42 -10.67 13.13
N PRO A 46 5.55 -11.22 14.36
CA PRO A 46 4.39 -11.73 15.10
C PRO A 46 3.36 -10.65 15.46
N ILE A 47 3.80 -9.43 15.72
CA ILE A 47 2.93 -8.29 16.10
C ILE A 47 2.13 -7.78 14.89
N LEU A 48 2.72 -7.79 13.70
CA LEU A 48 2.10 -7.22 12.50
C LEU A 48 1.64 -8.28 11.49
N ARG A 49 1.60 -9.56 11.90
CA ARG A 49 1.25 -10.68 11.01
C ARG A 49 -0.03 -10.44 10.23
N TRP A 50 -1.10 -10.05 10.93
CA TRP A 50 -2.41 -9.78 10.35
C TRP A 50 -2.40 -8.57 9.43
N TRP A 51 -1.72 -7.50 9.85
CA TRP A 51 -1.59 -6.28 9.06
C TRP A 51 -0.82 -6.54 7.76
N GLY A 52 0.25 -7.34 7.82
CA GLY A 52 1.01 -7.73 6.64
C GLY A 52 0.13 -8.40 5.60
N ILE A 53 -0.71 -9.35 6.00
CA ILE A 53 -1.61 -10.08 5.08
C ILE A 53 -2.69 -9.16 4.51
N ILE A 54 -3.27 -8.28 5.32
CA ILE A 54 -4.43 -7.46 4.91
C ILE A 54 -4.02 -6.24 4.05
N LEU A 55 -2.78 -5.77 4.18
CA LEU A 55 -2.26 -4.55 3.55
C LEU A 55 -2.46 -4.49 2.02
N PRO A 56 -2.11 -5.54 1.26
CA PRO A 56 -2.30 -5.54 -0.20
C PRO A 56 -3.77 -5.45 -0.57
N PHE A 57 -4.66 -6.08 0.20
CA PHE A 57 -6.09 -6.09 -0.09
C PHE A 57 -6.71 -4.70 0.02
N PHE A 58 -6.13 -3.77 0.78
CA PHE A 58 -6.56 -2.37 0.78
C PHE A 58 -6.37 -1.72 -0.60
N TYR A 59 -5.28 -2.00 -1.32
CA TYR A 59 -5.10 -1.51 -2.69
C TYR A 59 -6.10 -2.12 -3.67
N LEU A 60 -6.38 -3.43 -3.55
CA LEU A 60 -7.41 -4.09 -4.37
C LEU A 60 -8.81 -3.53 -4.09
N GLY A 61 -9.18 -3.36 -2.81
CA GLY A 61 -10.45 -2.76 -2.42
C GLY A 61 -10.57 -1.32 -2.91
N SER A 62 -9.48 -0.56 -2.87
CA SER A 62 -9.42 0.79 -3.41
C SER A 62 -9.61 0.80 -4.93
N ALA A 63 -9.03 -0.16 -5.65
CA ALA A 63 -9.19 -0.31 -7.09
C ALA A 63 -10.65 -0.60 -7.48
N LEU A 64 -11.31 -1.48 -6.74
CA LEU A 64 -12.73 -1.81 -6.94
C LEU A 64 -13.64 -0.61 -6.66
N SER A 65 -13.34 0.14 -5.60
CA SER A 65 -14.08 1.35 -5.23
C SER A 65 -13.91 2.46 -6.27
N LEU A 66 -12.70 2.59 -6.82
CA LEU A 66 -12.40 3.58 -7.86
C LEU A 66 -13.09 3.22 -9.17
N LYS A 67 -13.15 1.92 -9.50
CA LYS A 67 -13.92 1.40 -10.65
C LYS A 67 -15.42 1.70 -10.52
N LYS A 68 -15.96 1.72 -9.30
CA LYS A 68 -17.34 2.14 -9.01
C LYS A 68 -17.53 3.65 -8.91
N ASN A 69 -16.49 4.44 -9.21
CA ASN A 69 -16.49 5.91 -9.12
C ASN A 69 -16.69 6.46 -7.69
N ILE A 70 -16.46 5.63 -6.65
CA ILE A 70 -16.60 6.01 -5.24
C ILE A 70 -15.24 6.45 -4.69
N MET A 71 -14.83 7.67 -5.05
CA MET A 71 -13.49 8.19 -4.74
C MET A 71 -13.19 8.23 -3.23
N TRP A 72 -14.16 8.63 -2.41
CA TRP A 72 -13.95 8.75 -0.96
C TRP A 72 -13.59 7.41 -0.31
N LEU A 73 -14.24 6.32 -0.75
CA LEU A 73 -13.95 4.97 -0.24
C LEU A 73 -12.57 4.47 -0.70
N SER A 74 -12.18 4.80 -1.94
CA SER A 74 -10.82 4.53 -2.44
C SER A 74 -9.75 5.22 -1.61
N VAL A 75 -9.97 6.49 -1.26
CA VAL A 75 -9.06 7.26 -0.39
C VAL A 75 -9.02 6.64 0.99
N LEU A 76 -10.17 6.37 1.60
CA LEU A 76 -10.28 5.78 2.95
C LEU A 76 -9.49 4.46 3.07
N LEU A 77 -9.51 3.63 2.03
CA LEU A 77 -8.77 2.37 1.99
C LEU A 77 -7.26 2.55 1.81
N ILE A 78 -6.80 3.63 1.16
CA ILE A 78 -5.37 3.92 0.97
C ILE A 78 -4.75 4.54 2.23
N VAL A 79 -5.52 5.32 3.01
CA VAL A 79 -5.04 5.96 4.25
C VAL A 79 -4.31 4.99 5.21
N PRO A 80 -4.88 3.84 5.60
CA PRO A 80 -4.18 2.93 6.53
C PRO A 80 -2.86 2.38 5.95
N VAL A 81 -2.76 2.23 4.62
CA VAL A 81 -1.51 1.84 3.95
C VAL A 81 -0.45 2.92 4.10
N ILE A 82 -0.82 4.19 3.85
CA ILE A 82 0.10 5.33 4.00
C ILE A 82 0.54 5.49 5.45
N ILE A 83 -0.37 5.35 6.42
CA ILE A 83 -0.05 5.46 7.85
C ILE A 83 0.95 4.37 8.27
N MET A 84 0.73 3.11 7.88
CA MET A 84 1.68 2.04 8.20
C MET A 84 3.06 2.28 7.61
N ILE A 85 3.11 2.66 6.33
CA ILE A 85 4.38 2.92 5.66
C ILE A 85 5.10 4.13 6.29
N GLY A 86 4.37 5.21 6.60
CA GLY A 86 4.91 6.38 7.28
C GLY A 86 5.44 6.06 8.67
N TRP A 87 4.74 5.22 9.43
CA TRP A 87 5.17 4.80 10.76
C TRP A 87 6.45 3.95 10.71
N ILE A 88 6.54 3.02 9.74
CA ILE A 88 7.76 2.21 9.53
C ILE A 88 8.92 3.08 9.05
N GLY A 89 8.65 4.03 8.15
CA GLY A 89 9.61 5.03 7.69
C GLY A 89 10.18 5.84 8.86
N TYR A 90 9.32 6.32 9.75
CA TYR A 90 9.74 7.05 10.95
C TYR A 90 10.63 6.19 11.85
N PHE A 91 10.20 4.96 12.17
CA PHE A 91 10.95 4.07 13.07
C PHE A 91 12.37 3.81 12.56
N VAL A 92 12.52 3.61 11.25
CA VAL A 92 13.81 3.34 10.59
C VAL A 92 14.73 4.56 10.59
N ILE A 93 14.19 5.78 10.53
CA ILE A 93 14.98 7.02 10.59
C ILE A 93 15.42 7.31 12.04
N THR A 94 14.58 6.99 13.02
CA THR A 94 14.86 7.24 14.44
C THR A 94 15.72 6.19 15.13
N GLN A 95 16.02 5.08 14.43
CA GLN A 95 16.87 3.99 14.93
C GLN A 95 18.33 4.25 14.59
#